data_AF-A0A7R9QXV5-F1
#
_entry.id   AF-A0A7R9QXV5-F1
#
_cell.length_a   1.000
_cell.length_b   1.000
_cell.length_c   1.000
_cell.angle_alpha   90.00
_cell.angle_beta   90.00
_cell.angle_gamma   90.00
#
_symmetry.space_group_name_H-M   'P 1'
#
loop_
_entity.id
_entity.type
_entity.pdbx_description
1 polymer ?
#
loop_
_entity_poly.entity_id
_entity_poly.type
_entity_poly.pdbx_seq_one_letter_code
_entity_poly.pdbx_strand_id
1 'polypeptide(L)'
;MAFATGDDTHSSDHCMDQMKDMSQNRDIRNMRNMAEKQRRDKLNGYINDLANTVPLVTMSAKRLDKTSVLRLSAAYLRLNKTALSLKKRKSKKSCHQSSATTSDHQLWRPNKFRFNHLRALIESVEGFIVVTTGLGKIIYVSHSVENFLGHQN
;
A
#
# COMPACT_ATOMS: atom_id res chain seq x y z
N MET A 1 17.35 -38.02 -75.36
CA MET A 1 18.00 -38.22 -74.05
C MET A 1 18.19 -36.85 -73.42
N ALA A 2 17.33 -36.47 -72.47
CA ALA A 2 17.60 -35.39 -71.50
C ALA A 2 16.57 -35.54 -70.37
N PHE A 3 17.08 -35.68 -69.15
CA PHE A 3 16.36 -36.00 -67.92
C PHE A 3 15.50 -34.81 -67.46
N ALA A 4 14.24 -35.09 -67.09
CA ALA A 4 13.47 -34.23 -66.20
C ALA A 4 13.84 -34.63 -64.77
N THR A 5 14.65 -33.81 -64.09
CA THR A 5 14.80 -33.89 -62.63
C THR A 5 13.68 -33.07 -62.00
N GLY A 6 12.85 -33.75 -61.20
CA GLY A 6 11.74 -33.14 -60.48
C GLY A 6 12.20 -32.05 -59.52
N ASP A 7 11.39 -30.99 -59.44
CA ASP A 7 11.50 -29.93 -58.45
C ASP A 7 10.28 -30.01 -57.52
N ASP A 8 10.31 -30.96 -56.58
CA ASP A 8 9.30 -31.14 -55.53
C ASP A 8 9.65 -30.35 -54.24
N THR A 9 10.63 -29.44 -54.31
CA THR A 9 11.14 -28.75 -53.11
C THR A 9 10.23 -27.60 -52.65
N HIS A 10 9.50 -26.97 -53.57
CA HIS A 10 8.77 -25.73 -53.29
C HIS A 10 7.45 -25.90 -52.51
N SER A 11 6.85 -27.10 -52.52
CA SER A 11 5.61 -27.39 -51.78
C SER A 11 5.88 -27.73 -50.30
N SER A 12 7.01 -28.38 -50.05
CA SER A 12 7.44 -28.81 -48.71
C SER A 12 7.81 -27.62 -47.84
N ASP A 13 8.48 -26.62 -48.40
CA ASP A 13 8.89 -25.41 -47.67
C ASP A 13 7.70 -24.54 -47.24
N HIS A 14 6.68 -24.39 -48.09
CA HIS A 14 5.48 -23.62 -47.75
C HIS A 14 4.66 -24.28 -46.62
N CYS A 15 4.62 -25.62 -46.56
CA CYS A 15 3.93 -26.34 -45.48
C CYS A 15 4.67 -26.19 -44.14
N MET A 16 6.00 -26.23 -44.16
CA MET A 16 6.83 -26.05 -42.97
C MET A 16 6.74 -24.63 -42.41
N ASP A 17 6.62 -23.61 -43.27
CA ASP A 17 6.46 -22.21 -42.85
C ASP A 17 5.10 -21.94 -42.22
N GLN A 18 4.01 -22.51 -42.78
CA GLN A 18 2.68 -22.45 -42.16
C GLN A 18 2.64 -23.12 -40.77
N MET A 19 3.35 -24.23 -40.56
CA MET A 19 3.45 -24.87 -39.24
C MET A 19 4.22 -24.02 -38.23
N LYS A 20 5.26 -23.29 -38.66
CA LYS A 20 6.01 -22.36 -37.81
C LYS A 20 5.16 -21.15 -37.41
N ASP A 21 4.42 -20.56 -38.34
CA ASP A 21 3.53 -19.43 -38.06
C ASP A 21 2.39 -19.79 -37.10
N MET A 22 1.79 -20.97 -37.26
CA MET A 22 0.80 -21.47 -36.32
C MET A 22 1.38 -21.73 -34.92
N SER A 23 2.63 -22.20 -34.83
CA SER A 23 3.32 -22.38 -33.55
C SER A 23 3.60 -21.04 -32.89
N GLN A 24 4.20 -20.09 -33.61
CA GLN A 24 4.49 -18.75 -33.09
C GLN A 24 3.23 -18.02 -32.62
N ASN A 25 2.11 -18.14 -33.33
CA ASN A 25 0.84 -17.55 -32.91
C ASN A 25 0.32 -18.17 -31.60
N ARG A 26 0.51 -19.47 -31.39
CA ARG A 26 0.21 -20.12 -30.10
C ARG A 26 1.10 -19.61 -28.99
N ASP A 27 2.39 -19.43 -29.26
CA ASP A 27 3.36 -18.92 -28.27
C ASP A 27 3.02 -17.48 -27.86
N ILE A 28 2.68 -16.60 -28.80
CA ILE A 28 2.26 -15.23 -28.49
C ILE A 28 0.98 -15.21 -27.65
N ARG A 29 -0.02 -16.06 -27.98
CA ARG A 29 -1.25 -16.18 -27.17
C ARG A 29 -0.94 -16.67 -25.75
N ASN A 30 -0.06 -17.66 -25.62
CA ASN A 30 0.37 -18.20 -24.34
C ASN A 30 1.12 -17.14 -23.50
N MET A 31 2.02 -16.38 -24.11
CA MET A 31 2.72 -15.28 -23.43
C MET A 31 1.73 -14.21 -22.94
N ARG A 32 0.75 -13.82 -23.77
CA ARG A 32 -0.31 -12.87 -23.36
C ARG A 32 -1.14 -13.40 -22.19
N ASN A 33 -1.53 -14.66 -22.25
CA ASN A 33 -2.29 -15.32 -21.17
C ASN A 33 -1.48 -15.37 -19.86
N MET A 34 -0.18 -15.66 -19.96
CA MET A 34 0.71 -15.70 -18.80
C MET A 34 0.92 -14.32 -18.17
N ALA A 35 1.11 -13.28 -18.99
CA ALA A 35 1.20 -11.91 -18.51
C ALA A 35 -0.09 -11.45 -17.81
N GLU A 36 -1.26 -11.77 -18.38
CA GLU A 36 -2.55 -11.44 -17.76
C GLU A 36 -2.79 -12.22 -16.46
N LYS A 37 -2.40 -13.50 -16.41
CA LYS A 37 -2.44 -14.30 -15.18
C LYS A 37 -1.56 -13.66 -14.10
N GLN A 38 -0.32 -13.31 -14.43
CA GLN A 38 0.59 -12.65 -13.49
C GLN A 38 0.01 -11.33 -12.97
N ARG A 39 -0.64 -10.54 -13.83
CA ARG A 39 -1.32 -9.29 -13.43
C ARG A 39 -2.44 -9.56 -12.43
N ARG A 40 -3.25 -10.60 -12.65
CA ARG A 40 -4.33 -11.02 -11.75
C ARG A 40 -3.80 -11.55 -10.43
N ASP A 41 -2.75 -12.35 -10.46
CA ASP A 41 -2.12 -12.91 -9.26
C ASP A 41 -1.52 -11.80 -8.39
N LYS A 42 -0.88 -10.81 -9.03
CA LYS A 42 -0.37 -9.61 -8.35
C LYS A 42 -1.48 -8.80 -7.68
N LEU A 43 -2.58 -8.56 -8.41
CA LEU A 43 -3.76 -7.88 -7.86
C LEU A 43 -4.33 -8.65 -6.65
N ASN A 44 -4.44 -9.98 -6.76
CA ASN A 44 -4.93 -10.82 -5.68
C ASN A 44 -4.00 -10.76 -4.47
N GLY A 45 -2.68 -10.73 -4.68
CA GLY A 45 -1.69 -10.49 -3.63
C GLY A 45 -1.96 -9.19 -2.88
N TYR A 46 -2.14 -8.07 -3.59
CA TYR A 46 -2.44 -6.79 -2.96
C TYR A 46 -3.78 -6.78 -2.19
N ILE A 47 -4.80 -7.48 -2.68
CA ILE A 47 -6.07 -7.59 -1.95
C ILE A 47 -5.88 -8.38 -0.65
N ASN A 48 -5.06 -9.44 -0.66
CA ASN A 48 -4.75 -10.20 0.54
C ASN A 48 -3.94 -9.36 1.53
N ASP A 49 -2.97 -8.57 1.07
CA ASP A 49 -2.21 -7.64 1.92
C ASP A 49 -3.14 -6.62 2.59
N LEU A 50 -4.09 -6.05 1.83
CA LEU A 50 -5.12 -5.16 2.39
C LEU A 50 -5.97 -5.86 3.45
N ALA A 51 -6.33 -7.13 3.24
CA ALA A 51 -7.12 -7.88 4.20
C ALA A 51 -6.39 -8.08 5.54
N ASN A 52 -5.05 -8.15 5.52
CA ASN A 52 -4.23 -8.37 6.71
C ASN A 52 -3.73 -7.09 7.38
N THR A 53 -3.81 -5.94 6.71
CA THR A 53 -3.22 -4.68 7.21
C THR A 53 -4.25 -3.63 7.59
N VAL A 54 -5.44 -3.65 6.98
CA VAL A 54 -6.48 -2.65 7.26
C VAL A 54 -7.22 -3.03 8.55
N PRO A 55 -7.18 -2.22 9.63
CA PRO A 55 -7.79 -2.56 10.91
C PRO A 55 -9.28 -2.90 10.81
N LEU A 56 -10.01 -2.17 9.97
CA LEU A 56 -11.43 -2.44 9.77
C LEU A 56 -11.68 -3.84 9.18
N VAL A 57 -10.75 -4.35 8.36
CA VAL A 57 -10.86 -5.69 7.76
C VAL A 57 -10.37 -6.77 8.73
N THR A 58 -9.22 -6.56 9.38
CA THR A 58 -8.61 -7.55 10.27
C THR A 58 -9.42 -7.79 11.54
N MET A 59 -10.20 -6.81 11.99
CA MET A 59 -11.10 -6.95 13.14
C MET A 59 -12.41 -7.67 12.81
N SER A 60 -12.65 -8.05 11.55
CA SER A 60 -13.82 -8.84 11.17
C SER A 60 -13.67 -10.28 11.64
N ALA A 61 -14.65 -10.80 12.37
CA ALA A 61 -14.68 -12.20 12.82
C ALA A 61 -14.82 -13.22 11.67
N LYS A 62 -15.30 -12.78 10.50
CA LYS A 62 -15.48 -13.63 9.31
C LYS A 62 -14.58 -13.18 8.16
N ARG A 63 -14.13 -14.14 7.36
CA ARG A 63 -13.42 -13.88 6.10
C ARG A 63 -14.33 -13.05 5.19
N LEU A 64 -13.80 -11.92 4.71
CA LEU A 64 -14.50 -11.02 3.79
C LEU A 64 -14.22 -11.40 2.34
N ASP A 65 -15.22 -11.22 1.48
CA ASP A 65 -15.03 -11.29 0.03
C ASP A 65 -14.21 -10.08 -0.47
N LYS A 66 -13.64 -10.21 -1.67
CA LYS A 66 -12.73 -9.20 -2.24
C LYS A 66 -13.38 -7.81 -2.34
N THR A 67 -14.67 -7.75 -2.67
CA THR A 67 -15.37 -6.47 -2.80
C THR A 67 -15.57 -5.82 -1.43
N SER A 68 -15.91 -6.60 -0.41
CA SER A 68 -15.99 -6.11 0.98
C SER A 68 -14.65 -5.62 1.50
N VAL A 69 -13.55 -6.34 1.26
CA VAL A 69 -12.18 -5.89 1.60
C VAL A 69 -11.94 -4.51 0.98
N LEU A 70 -12.14 -4.35 -0.33
CA LEU A 70 -11.92 -3.08 -1.04
C LEU A 70 -12.81 -1.94 -0.51
N ARG A 71 -14.10 -2.19 -0.28
CA ARG A 71 -15.03 -1.20 0.28
C ARG A 71 -14.56 -0.71 1.65
N LEU A 72 -14.12 -1.63 2.49
CA LEU A 72 -13.73 -1.35 3.85
C LEU A 72 -12.37 -0.65 3.92
N SER A 73 -11.41 -1.04 3.07
CA SER A 73 -10.15 -0.31 2.87
C SER A 73 -10.41 1.12 2.40
N ALA A 74 -11.32 1.34 1.43
CA ALA A 74 -11.68 2.67 0.98
C ALA A 74 -12.38 3.50 2.07
N ALA A 75 -13.22 2.88 2.90
CA ALA A 75 -13.83 3.52 4.06
C ALA A 75 -12.77 3.92 5.10
N TYR A 76 -11.82 3.03 5.41
CA TYR A 76 -10.70 3.31 6.32
C TYR A 76 -9.89 4.53 5.87
N LEU A 77 -9.53 4.60 4.58
CA LEU A 77 -8.80 5.75 4.04
C LEU A 77 -9.60 7.05 4.12
N ARG A 78 -10.91 7.00 3.82
CA ARG A 78 -11.80 8.16 3.97
C ARG A 78 -11.90 8.63 5.42
N LEU A 79 -12.06 7.71 6.37
CA LEU A 79 -12.11 8.03 7.79
C LEU A 79 -10.81 8.68 8.25
N ASN A 80 -9.66 8.13 7.87
CA ASN A 80 -8.37 8.74 8.23
C ASN A 80 -8.21 10.13 7.60
N LYS A 81 -8.52 10.29 6.32
CA LYS A 81 -8.43 11.60 5.64
C LYS A 81 -9.39 12.63 6.25
N THR A 82 -10.62 12.22 6.58
CA THR A 82 -11.64 13.11 7.17
C THR A 82 -11.42 13.37 8.64
N ALA A 83 -11.02 12.40 9.47
CA ALA A 83 -10.65 12.61 10.88
C ALA A 83 -9.48 13.60 11.00
N LEU A 84 -8.47 13.47 10.14
CA LEU A 84 -7.38 14.44 10.02
C LEU A 84 -7.87 15.81 9.50
N SER A 85 -8.90 15.83 8.65
CA SER A 85 -9.51 17.07 8.13
C SER A 85 -10.50 17.74 9.10
N LEU A 86 -11.17 16.99 9.97
CA LEU A 86 -12.10 17.51 11.00
C LEU A 86 -11.33 18.24 12.10
N LYS A 87 -10.09 17.83 12.40
CA LYS A 87 -9.14 18.64 13.20
C LYS A 87 -8.81 20.00 12.56
N LYS A 88 -8.97 20.16 11.24
CA LYS A 88 -8.71 21.40 10.50
C LYS A 88 -9.84 22.43 10.61
N ARG A 89 -11.04 22.04 11.07
CA ARG A 89 -12.25 22.91 11.02
C ARG A 89 -12.66 23.55 12.36
N LYS A 90 -11.89 23.39 13.43
CA LYS A 90 -12.13 24.12 14.70
C LYS A 90 -11.35 25.45 14.83
N SER A 91 -10.52 25.83 13.87
CA SER A 91 -9.71 27.08 13.95
C SER A 91 -10.15 28.20 13.00
N LYS A 92 -11.42 28.26 12.56
CA LYS A 92 -11.94 29.43 11.83
C LYS A 92 -13.36 29.78 12.25
N LYS A 93 -13.49 30.45 13.40
CA LYS A 93 -14.53 31.46 13.65
C LYS A 93 -13.94 32.56 14.53
N SER A 94 -13.41 33.61 13.90
CA SER A 94 -13.69 34.98 14.29
C SER A 94 -13.26 35.92 13.16
N CYS A 95 -13.89 37.07 13.16
CA CYS A 95 -14.14 38.05 12.11
C CYS A 95 -12.94 38.91 11.68
N HIS A 96 -13.16 39.52 10.52
CA HIS A 96 -12.60 40.78 10.00
C HIS A 96 -11.36 40.74 9.08
N GLN A 97 -11.55 41.52 8.02
CA GLN A 97 -10.60 41.95 7.00
C GLN A 97 -9.31 42.43 7.65
N SER A 98 -8.16 42.03 7.11
CA SER A 98 -6.99 42.89 6.86
C SER A 98 -5.84 42.07 6.26
N SER A 99 -5.17 42.70 5.32
CA SER A 99 -3.92 42.32 4.66
C SER A 99 -2.75 42.08 5.63
N ALA A 100 -1.75 41.36 5.09
CA ALA A 100 -0.34 41.28 5.51
C ALA A 100 0.07 40.23 6.57
N THR A 101 1.09 39.46 6.15
CA THR A 101 2.16 38.85 6.95
C THR A 101 1.76 38.15 8.25
N THR A 102 1.59 36.82 8.19
CA THR A 102 1.72 35.99 9.39
C THR A 102 2.48 34.71 9.07
N SER A 103 3.50 34.50 9.89
CA SER A 103 4.39 33.35 9.99
C SER A 103 3.66 32.03 9.74
N ASP A 104 4.26 31.24 8.84
CA ASP A 104 3.95 29.83 8.60
C ASP A 104 4.27 29.02 9.88
N HIS A 105 3.48 29.21 10.94
CA HIS A 105 3.36 28.22 12.00
C HIS A 105 2.67 27.01 11.37
N GLN A 106 3.49 26.18 10.72
CA GLN A 106 3.13 24.86 10.26
C GLN A 106 2.60 24.09 11.47
N LEU A 107 1.28 24.12 11.64
CA LEU A 107 0.54 23.25 12.54
C LEU A 107 1.05 21.83 12.26
N TRP A 108 1.75 21.26 13.24
CA TRP A 108 2.36 19.93 13.18
C TRP A 108 1.42 18.96 12.48
N ARG A 109 1.80 18.50 11.28
CA ARG A 109 0.94 17.70 10.41
C ARG A 109 1.11 16.21 10.77
N PRO A 110 0.08 15.53 11.30
CA PRO A 110 0.17 14.10 11.60
C PRO A 110 0.38 13.22 10.36
N ASN A 111 0.13 13.75 9.15
CA ASN A 111 0.34 13.03 7.89
C ASN A 111 1.83 12.72 7.60
N LYS A 112 2.75 13.24 8.43
CA LYS A 112 4.17 12.88 8.40
C LYS A 112 4.60 12.08 9.63
N PHE A 113 3.71 11.74 10.56
CA PHE A 113 4.06 10.89 11.69
C PHE A 113 4.18 9.43 11.21
N ARG A 114 5.25 9.17 10.45
CA ARG A 114 5.65 7.80 10.14
C ARG A 114 6.07 7.14 11.45
N PHE A 115 5.98 5.82 11.52
CA PHE A 115 6.43 5.03 12.67
C PHE A 115 7.84 5.45 13.15
N ASN A 116 8.73 5.74 12.19
CA ASN A 116 10.10 6.21 12.47
C ASN A 116 10.17 7.56 13.16
N HIS A 117 9.17 8.43 13.01
CA HIS A 117 9.17 9.74 13.68
C HIS A 117 8.83 9.60 15.16
N LEU A 118 7.99 8.64 15.55
CA LEU A 118 7.78 8.34 16.96
C LEU A 118 9.06 7.80 17.59
N ARG A 119 9.72 6.87 16.89
CA ARG A 119 10.99 6.30 17.34
C ARG A 119 12.08 7.38 17.44
N ALA A 120 12.27 8.17 16.40
CA ALA A 120 13.23 9.28 16.39
C ALA A 120 12.88 10.33 17.46
N LEU A 121 11.59 10.60 17.71
CA LEU A 121 11.16 11.48 18.79
C LEU A 121 11.57 10.89 20.14
N ILE A 122 11.26 9.61 20.40
CA ILE A 122 11.66 8.91 21.63
C ILE A 122 13.20 8.95 21.82
N GLU A 123 13.97 8.73 20.74
CA GLU A 123 15.43 8.78 20.76
C GLU A 123 15.98 10.20 20.96
N SER A 124 15.27 11.23 20.49
CA SER A 124 15.68 12.64 20.62
C SER A 124 15.25 13.30 21.95
N VAL A 125 14.31 12.69 22.65
CA VAL A 125 13.80 13.20 23.92
C VAL A 125 14.70 12.66 25.03
N GLU A 126 15.29 13.55 25.81
CA GLU A 126 15.99 13.22 27.07
C GLU A 126 14.95 12.88 28.16
N GLY A 127 14.19 11.81 27.94
CA GLY A 127 13.07 11.42 28.80
C GLY A 127 12.42 10.12 28.37
N PHE A 128 11.27 9.82 28.98
CA PHE A 128 10.47 8.64 28.64
C PHE A 128 9.00 9.02 28.45
N ILE A 129 8.32 8.25 27.61
CA ILE A 129 6.90 8.43 27.31
C ILE A 129 6.12 7.38 28.10
N VAL A 130 5.13 7.84 28.85
CA VAL A 130 4.11 7.00 29.48
C VAL A 130 2.77 7.32 28.85
N VAL A 131 2.03 6.29 28.47
CA VAL A 131 0.63 6.44 28.07
C VAL A 131 -0.23 5.86 29.18
N THR A 132 -1.10 6.69 29.72
CA THR A 132 -2.08 6.30 30.74
C THR A 132 -3.50 6.42 30.19
N THR A 133 -4.39 5.62 30.74
CA THR A 133 -5.84 5.85 30.60
C THR A 133 -6.27 7.05 31.45
N GLY A 134 -7.46 7.59 31.20
CA GLY A 134 -8.03 8.65 32.04
C GLY A 134 -8.24 8.28 33.52
N LEU A 135 -8.15 6.98 33.85
CA LEU A 135 -8.21 6.45 35.20
C LEU A 135 -6.82 6.30 35.87
N GLY A 136 -5.74 6.74 35.22
CA GLY A 136 -4.37 6.63 35.74
C GLY A 136 -3.70 5.27 35.53
N LYS A 137 -4.37 4.29 34.91
CA LYS A 137 -3.74 3.00 34.58
C LYS A 137 -2.74 3.17 33.44
N ILE A 138 -1.50 2.73 33.66
CA ILE A 138 -0.43 2.71 32.66
C ILE A 138 -0.71 1.60 31.64
N ILE A 139 -0.73 1.96 30.35
CA ILE A 139 -0.95 1.03 29.23
C ILE A 139 0.28 0.85 28.34
N TYR A 140 1.21 1.81 28.37
CA TYR A 140 2.47 1.73 27.67
C TYR A 140 3.50 2.60 28.37
N VAL A 141 4.74 2.12 28.38
CA VAL A 141 5.92 2.86 28.83
C VAL A 141 7.02 2.63 27.81
N SER A 142 7.72 3.69 27.39
CA SER A 142 8.87 3.55 26.50
C SER A 142 10.04 2.90 27.23
N HIS A 143 10.85 2.12 26.51
CA HIS A 143 12.03 1.45 27.07
C HIS A 143 13.03 2.42 27.74
N SER A 144 13.10 3.67 27.27
CA SER A 144 13.95 4.71 27.89
C SER A 144 13.64 4.98 29.36
N VAL A 145 12.50 4.53 29.90
CA VAL A 145 12.16 4.67 31.33
C VAL A 145 13.21 4.05 32.25
N GLU A 146 13.87 2.98 31.81
CA GLU A 146 14.89 2.28 32.60
C GLU A 146 16.07 3.19 32.92
N ASN A 147 16.38 4.16 32.06
CA ASN A 147 17.47 5.11 32.29
C ASN A 147 17.14 6.18 33.35
N PHE A 148 15.85 6.34 33.69
CA PHE A 148 15.39 7.38 34.62
C PHE A 148 14.86 6.81 35.93
N LEU A 149 14.19 5.65 35.86
CA LEU A 149 13.55 5.00 37.00
C LEU A 149 14.20 3.65 37.36
N GLY A 150 15.10 3.12 36.51
CA GLY A 150 15.88 1.92 36.80
C GLY A 150 17.02 2.22 37.79
N HIS A 151 17.40 1.21 38.56
CA HIS A 151 18.30 1.31 39.71
C HIS A 151 19.63 2.04 39.44
N GLN A 152 20.05 2.88 40.40
CA GLN A 152 21.46 3.23 40.61
C GLN A 152 22.24 1.94 40.93
N ASN A 153 23.33 1.69 40.21
CA ASN A 153 24.43 0.92 40.78
C ASN A 153 25.22 1.83 41.73
#